data_AF-A0A918VH98-F1
#
_entry.id   AF-A0A918VH98-F1
#
_cell.length_a   1.000
_cell.length_b   1.000
_cell.length_c   1.000
_cell.angle_alpha   90.00
_cell.angle_beta   90.00
_cell.angle_gamma   90.00
#
_symmetry.space_group_name_H-M   'P 1'
#
loop_
_entity.id
_entity.type
_entity.pdbx_description
1 polymer ?
#
loop_
_entity_poly.entity_id
_entity_poly.type
_entity_poly.pdbx_seq_one_letter_code
_entity_poly.pdbx_strand_id
1 'polypeptide(L)'
;MMPAPALLRRLRTDRTGGVLVEFALLSPVIFALLFGVMQMGLQMFSYNALRAVATDTARYTFVEYQKSNRVSTEQIEDQARAIAVAPPYGLQFNNLTANVTTPASTIAGTTLMRLELTYVPMNFLDFIGVGSPSITVTREIYVAS
;
A
#
# COMPACT_ATOMS: atom_id res chain seq x y z
N MET A 1 31.48 -42.49 -33.54
CA MET A 1 30.01 -42.63 -33.39
C MET A 1 29.74 -43.37 -32.09
N MET A 2 29.12 -42.74 -31.09
CA MET A 2 28.81 -43.42 -29.82
C MET A 2 27.58 -44.32 -29.99
N PRO A 3 27.58 -45.55 -29.44
CA PRO A 3 26.48 -46.48 -29.61
C PRO A 3 25.22 -45.97 -28.90
N ALA A 4 24.11 -45.88 -29.62
CA ALA A 4 22.78 -45.50 -29.13
C ALA A 4 22.36 -46.09 -27.76
N PRO A 5 22.67 -47.36 -27.39
CA PRO A 5 22.32 -47.88 -26.08
C PRO A 5 23.05 -47.20 -24.90
N ALA A 6 24.24 -46.63 -25.12
CA ALA A 6 24.98 -45.91 -24.07
C ALA A 6 24.35 -44.55 -23.75
N LEU A 7 23.77 -43.87 -24.74
CA LEU A 7 23.04 -42.61 -24.58
C LEU A 7 21.75 -42.81 -23.77
N LEU A 8 20.97 -43.84 -24.09
CA LEU A 8 19.73 -44.18 -23.38
C LEU A 8 19.99 -44.59 -21.93
N ARG A 9 21.08 -45.34 -21.66
CA ARG A 9 21.48 -45.71 -20.30
C ARG A 9 21.91 -44.48 -19.49
N ARG A 10 22.65 -43.55 -20.11
CA ARG A 10 23.10 -42.30 -19.49
C ARG A 10 21.93 -41.40 -19.10
N LEU A 11 20.95 -41.23 -19.99
CA LEU A 11 19.71 -40.48 -19.69
C LEU A 11 18.88 -41.13 -18.58
N ARG A 12 18.81 -42.48 -18.52
CA ARG A 12 18.12 -43.21 -17.43
C ARG A 12 18.80 -43.09 -16.07
N THR A 13 20.12 -42.88 -16.04
CA THR A 13 20.89 -42.69 -14.79
C THR A 13 21.08 -41.23 -14.40
N ASP A 14 20.64 -40.28 -15.23
CA ASP A 14 20.82 -38.86 -14.98
C ASP A 14 19.79 -38.34 -13.97
N ARG A 15 20.21 -38.28 -12.70
CA ARG A 15 19.40 -37.76 -11.58
C ARG A 15 19.24 -36.24 -11.63
N THR A 16 20.04 -35.53 -12.42
CA THR A 16 20.03 -34.07 -12.53
C THR A 16 18.75 -33.57 -13.19
N GLY A 17 18.20 -34.34 -14.14
CA GLY A 17 16.93 -34.02 -14.81
C GLY A 17 15.71 -34.14 -13.89
N GLY A 18 15.74 -35.08 -12.94
CA GLY A 18 14.67 -35.24 -11.95
C GLY A 18 14.56 -34.03 -11.01
N VAL A 19 15.70 -33.52 -10.55
CA VAL A 19 15.77 -32.34 -9.67
C VAL A 19 15.16 -31.09 -10.34
N LEU A 20 15.38 -30.91 -11.64
CA LEU A 20 14.80 -29.78 -12.38
C LEU A 20 13.27 -29.88 -12.46
N VAL A 21 12.73 -31.07 -12.65
CA VAL A 21 11.28 -31.33 -12.70
C VAL A 21 10.65 -31.12 -11.32
N GLU A 22 11.28 -31.64 -10.26
CA GLU A 22 10.83 -31.43 -8.87
C GLU A 22 10.81 -29.95 -8.50
N PHE A 23 11.85 -29.20 -8.87
CA PHE A 23 11.88 -27.75 -8.68
C PHE A 23 10.79 -27.04 -9.49
N ALA A 24 10.56 -27.44 -10.74
CA ALA A 24 9.50 -26.85 -11.57
C ALA A 24 8.10 -27.04 -10.96
N LEU A 25 7.86 -28.16 -10.27
CA LEU A 25 6.60 -28.43 -9.58
C LEU A 25 6.46 -27.64 -8.26
N LEU A 26 7.56 -27.46 -7.51
CA LEU A 26 7.53 -26.77 -6.22
C LEU A 26 7.66 -25.25 -6.32
N SER A 27 8.40 -24.76 -7.31
CA SER A 27 8.71 -23.33 -7.46
C SER A 27 7.48 -22.42 -7.52
N PRO A 28 6.34 -22.76 -8.16
CA PRO A 28 5.17 -21.89 -8.16
C PRO A 28 4.63 -21.61 -6.76
N VAL A 29 4.65 -22.63 -5.89
CA VAL A 29 4.19 -22.50 -4.50
C VAL A 29 5.16 -21.63 -3.69
N ILE A 30 6.46 -21.83 -3.87
CA ILE A 30 7.49 -21.03 -3.18
C ILE A 30 7.40 -19.56 -3.61
N PHE A 31 7.24 -19.28 -4.89
CA PHE A 31 7.08 -17.92 -5.39
C PHE A 31 5.76 -17.29 -4.93
N ALA A 32 4.66 -18.04 -4.90
CA ALA A 32 3.39 -17.55 -4.35
C ALA A 32 3.53 -17.15 -2.87
N LEU A 33 4.24 -17.94 -2.06
CA LEU A 33 4.52 -17.60 -0.67
C LEU A 33 5.43 -16.38 -0.54
N LEU A 34 6.49 -16.30 -1.36
CA LEU A 34 7.40 -15.15 -1.39
C LEU A 34 6.65 -13.85 -1.70
N PHE A 35 5.85 -13.84 -2.78
CA PHE A 35 5.05 -12.69 -3.15
C PHE A 35 3.96 -12.39 -2.12
N GLY A 36 3.42 -13.40 -1.44
CA GLY A 36 2.46 -13.21 -0.35
C GLY A 36 3.05 -12.44 0.82
N VAL A 37 4.28 -12.79 1.23
CA VAL A 37 4.98 -12.06 2.30
C VAL A 37 5.34 -10.64 1.87
N MET A 38 5.80 -10.45 0.62
CA MET A 38 6.06 -9.12 0.06
C MET A 38 4.79 -8.25 0.04
N GLN A 39 3.66 -8.81 -0.40
CA GLN A 39 2.37 -8.12 -0.44
C GLN A 39 1.95 -7.65 0.96
N MET A 40 2.08 -8.53 1.96
CA MET A 40 1.81 -8.19 3.37
C MET A 40 2.70 -7.03 3.86
N GLY A 41 4.00 -7.06 3.53
CA GLY A 41 4.93 -5.99 3.87
C GLY A 41 4.54 -4.63 3.27
N LEU A 42 4.16 -4.62 1.99
CA LEU A 42 3.70 -3.42 1.31
C LEU A 42 2.37 -2.89 1.85
N GLN A 43 1.45 -3.79 2.23
CA GLN A 43 0.19 -3.41 2.87
C GLN A 43 0.45 -2.71 4.20
N MET A 44 1.32 -3.29 5.04
CA MET A 44 1.69 -2.73 6.33
C MET A 44 2.43 -1.39 6.19
N PHE A 45 3.35 -1.29 5.23
CA PHE A 45 4.01 -0.03 4.89
C PHE A 45 2.98 1.04 4.53
N SER A 46 2.08 0.74 3.59
CA SER A 46 1.06 1.69 3.10
C SER A 46 0.10 2.13 4.19
N TYR A 47 -0.29 1.21 5.09
CA TYR A 47 -1.11 1.52 6.25
C TYR A 47 -0.43 2.51 7.21
N ASN A 48 0.83 2.25 7.54
CA ASN A 48 1.59 3.14 8.44
C ASN A 48 1.86 4.50 7.78
N ALA A 49 2.16 4.51 6.47
CA ALA A 49 2.31 5.74 5.70
C ALA A 49 1.02 6.57 5.73
N LEU A 50 -0.15 5.98 5.46
CA LEU A 50 -1.43 6.69 5.53
C LEU A 50 -1.71 7.28 6.91
N ARG A 51 -1.41 6.55 7.99
CA ARG A 51 -1.57 7.04 9.36
C ARG A 51 -0.66 8.23 9.65
N ALA A 52 0.57 8.20 9.14
CA ALA A 52 1.52 9.28 9.28
C ALA A 52 1.10 10.50 8.44
N VAL A 53 0.69 10.30 7.18
CA VAL A 53 0.13 11.35 6.31
C VAL A 53 -1.08 12.03 6.95
N ALA A 54 -2.02 11.27 7.50
CA ALA A 54 -3.17 11.84 8.20
C ALA A 54 -2.72 12.71 9.39
N THR A 55 -1.66 12.29 10.10
CA THR A 55 -1.07 13.05 11.20
C THR A 55 -0.47 14.36 10.76
N ASP A 56 0.36 14.32 9.73
CA ASP A 56 1.03 15.51 9.23
C ASP A 56 0.05 16.49 8.59
N THR A 57 -0.96 15.99 7.90
CA THR A 57 -2.07 16.79 7.36
C THR A 57 -2.82 17.48 8.50
N ALA A 58 -3.17 16.75 9.57
CA ALA A 58 -3.82 17.36 10.71
C ALA A 58 -2.95 18.47 11.32
N ARG A 59 -1.66 18.21 11.53
CA ARG A 59 -0.72 19.22 12.05
C ARG A 59 -0.66 20.46 11.17
N TYR A 60 -0.61 20.28 9.85
CA TYR A 60 -0.68 21.38 8.90
C TYR A 60 -1.96 22.21 9.09
N THR A 61 -3.12 21.55 9.09
CA THR A 61 -4.42 22.22 9.28
C THR A 61 -4.47 23.01 10.59
N PHE A 62 -4.03 22.40 11.70
CA PHE A 62 -3.95 23.07 13.00
C PHE A 62 -3.07 24.32 12.95
N VAL A 63 -1.89 24.23 12.34
CA VAL A 63 -0.94 25.34 12.24
C VAL A 63 -1.50 26.48 11.39
N GLU A 64 -2.16 26.18 10.28
CA GLU A 64 -2.78 27.22 9.44
C GLU A 64 -3.90 27.95 10.18
N TYR A 65 -4.75 27.22 10.91
CA TYR A 65 -5.79 27.85 11.73
C TYR A 65 -5.21 28.70 12.87
N GLN A 66 -4.11 28.28 13.50
CA GLN A 66 -3.42 29.10 14.51
C GLN A 66 -2.85 30.41 13.93
N LYS A 67 -2.46 30.41 12.66
CA LYS A 67 -2.04 31.63 11.94
C LYS A 67 -3.22 32.47 11.45
N SER A 68 -4.45 32.14 11.84
CA SER A 68 -5.68 32.76 11.31
C SER A 68 -5.88 32.56 9.81
N ASN A 69 -5.24 31.54 9.21
CA ASN A 69 -5.47 31.12 7.84
C ASN A 69 -6.47 29.95 7.81
N ARG A 70 -7.71 30.22 7.42
CA ARG A 70 -8.77 29.21 7.36
C ARG A 70 -8.69 28.44 6.04
N VAL A 71 -7.97 27.31 6.05
CA VAL A 71 -7.86 26.42 4.89
C VAL A 71 -9.19 25.71 4.61
N SER A 72 -9.56 25.62 3.33
CA SER A 72 -10.78 24.90 2.90
C SER A 72 -10.59 23.39 2.94
N THR A 73 -11.69 22.64 2.83
CA THR A 73 -11.69 21.17 2.73
C THR A 73 -10.86 20.69 1.55
N GLU A 74 -11.00 21.34 0.39
CA GLU A 74 -10.27 21.00 -0.84
C GLU A 74 -8.77 21.24 -0.66
N GLN A 75 -8.38 22.34 -0.01
CA GLN A 75 -6.97 22.65 0.28
C GLN A 75 -6.34 21.62 1.22
N ILE A 76 -7.10 21.12 2.20
CA ILE A 76 -6.63 20.06 3.11
C ILE A 76 -6.48 18.75 2.35
N GLU A 77 -7.40 18.40 1.46
CA GLU A 77 -7.31 17.22 0.59
C GLU A 77 -6.10 17.29 -0.35
N ASP A 78 -5.89 18.43 -1.01
CA ASP A 78 -4.73 18.68 -1.86
C ASP A 78 -3.42 18.54 -1.07
N GLN A 79 -3.37 19.12 0.13
CA GLN A 79 -2.21 19.01 0.99
C GLN A 79 -1.97 17.56 1.46
N ALA A 80 -3.03 16.83 1.80
CA ALA A 80 -2.90 15.42 2.18
C ALA A 80 -2.31 14.58 1.05
N ARG A 81 -2.76 14.80 -0.19
CA ARG A 81 -2.19 14.17 -1.38
C ARG A 81 -0.73 14.58 -1.60
N ALA A 82 -0.41 15.86 -1.46
CA ALA A 82 0.96 16.36 -1.61
C ALA A 82 1.92 15.75 -0.60
N ILE A 83 1.52 15.66 0.67
CA ILE A 83 2.29 14.99 1.73
C ILE A 83 2.47 13.51 1.39
N ALA A 84 1.40 12.82 0.99
CA ALA A 84 1.43 11.38 0.72
C ALA A 84 2.39 10.96 -0.39
N VAL A 85 2.51 11.75 -1.46
CA VAL A 85 3.40 11.43 -2.60
C VAL A 85 4.85 11.85 -2.35
N ALA A 86 5.09 12.77 -1.41
CA ALA A 86 6.42 13.27 -1.08
C ALA A 86 7.20 12.26 -0.21
N PRO A 87 8.55 12.30 -0.22
CA PRO A 87 9.35 11.59 0.76
C PRO A 87 8.99 12.02 2.20
N PRO A 88 8.94 11.10 3.17
CA PRO A 88 9.39 9.70 3.09
C PRO A 88 8.31 8.68 2.65
N TYR A 89 7.09 9.12 2.34
CA TYR A 89 5.94 8.22 2.14
C TYR A 89 5.87 7.65 0.73
N GLY A 90 6.05 8.48 -0.30
CA GLY A 90 6.15 8.03 -1.70
C GLY A 90 4.97 7.21 -2.21
N LEU A 91 3.75 7.47 -1.71
CA LEU A 91 2.54 6.78 -2.16
C LEU A 91 2.19 7.17 -3.60
N GLN A 92 1.51 6.28 -4.33
CA GLN A 92 1.14 6.55 -5.72
C GLN A 92 -0.11 7.42 -5.80
N PHE A 93 -0.01 8.58 -6.46
CA PHE A 93 -1.10 9.55 -6.56
C PHE A 93 -2.41 8.96 -7.09
N ASN A 94 -2.36 8.20 -8.18
CA ASN A 94 -3.55 7.63 -8.84
C ASN A 94 -4.27 6.57 -8.00
N ASN A 95 -3.61 6.05 -6.96
CA ASN A 95 -4.14 5.01 -6.09
C ASN A 95 -4.57 5.57 -4.73
N LEU A 96 -4.51 6.90 -4.55
CA LEU A 96 -4.81 7.59 -3.31
C LEU A 96 -6.01 8.52 -3.50
N THR A 97 -7.00 8.37 -2.63
CA THR A 97 -8.12 9.30 -2.49
C THR A 97 -8.05 9.96 -1.12
N ALA A 98 -8.14 11.28 -1.08
CA ALA A 98 -8.31 12.06 0.14
C ALA A 98 -9.66 12.77 0.07
N ASN A 99 -10.44 12.66 1.14
CA ASN A 99 -11.75 13.29 1.28
C ASN A 99 -11.84 13.95 2.67
N VAL A 100 -12.26 15.21 2.72
CA VAL A 100 -12.47 15.93 3.98
C VAL A 100 -13.93 16.35 4.09
N THR A 101 -14.56 15.93 5.18
CA THR A 101 -15.93 16.32 5.51
C THR A 101 -15.97 17.17 6.78
N THR A 102 -16.97 18.02 6.93
CA THR A 102 -17.16 18.88 8.11
C THR A 102 -18.43 18.50 8.88
N PRO A 103 -18.44 17.36 9.60
CA PRO A 103 -19.58 17.00 10.44
C PRO A 103 -19.76 17.98 11.61
N ALA A 104 -20.91 17.90 12.27
CA ALA A 104 -21.19 18.72 13.46
C ALA A 104 -20.15 18.46 14.56
N SER A 105 -19.58 19.53 15.11
CA SER A 105 -18.66 19.46 16.26
C SER A 105 -19.43 19.23 17.55
N THR A 106 -18.88 18.36 18.42
CA THR A 106 -19.38 18.13 19.78
C THR A 106 -18.71 19.05 20.81
N ILE A 107 -17.67 19.80 20.40
CA ILE A 107 -16.90 20.70 21.26
C ILE A 107 -17.27 22.14 20.90
N ALA A 108 -17.61 22.94 21.92
CA ALA A 108 -18.00 24.33 21.75
C ALA A 108 -16.83 25.17 21.24
N GLY A 109 -17.08 26.04 20.26
CA GLY A 109 -16.08 26.93 19.67
C GLY A 109 -15.08 26.25 18.73
N THR A 110 -15.34 25.01 18.32
CA THR A 110 -14.51 24.30 17.35
C THR A 110 -15.30 23.82 16.13
N THR A 111 -14.64 23.78 14.99
CA THR A 111 -15.08 23.11 13.77
C THR A 111 -14.40 21.74 13.70
N LEU A 112 -15.20 20.69 13.47
CA LEU A 112 -14.70 19.34 13.26
C LEU A 112 -14.51 19.10 11.75
N MET A 113 -13.30 18.74 11.37
CA MET A 113 -12.95 18.24 10.05
C MET A 113 -12.57 16.76 10.15
N ARG A 114 -13.20 15.92 9.33
CA ARG A 114 -12.91 14.50 9.25
C ARG A 114 -12.22 14.21 7.92
N LEU A 115 -10.92 13.91 8.01
CA LEU A 115 -10.07 13.48 6.91
C LEU A 115 -10.18 11.96 6.75
N GLU A 116 -10.56 11.50 5.57
CA GLU A 116 -10.53 10.11 5.17
C GLU A 116 -9.53 9.92 4.04
N LEU A 117 -8.55 9.05 4.26
CA LEU A 117 -7.57 8.65 3.26
C LEU A 117 -7.81 7.21 2.88
N THR A 118 -7.98 6.95 1.59
CA THR A 118 -8.10 5.60 1.03
C THR A 118 -6.96 5.35 0.04
N TYR A 119 -6.29 4.22 0.16
CA TYR A 119 -5.19 3.82 -0.72
C TYR A 119 -5.29 2.38 -1.18
N VAL A 120 -4.95 2.13 -2.44
CA VAL A 120 -4.87 0.78 -3.03
C VAL A 120 -3.42 0.48 -3.41
N PRO A 121 -2.70 -0.34 -2.62
CA PRO A 121 -1.33 -0.74 -2.95
C PRO A 121 -1.27 -1.57 -4.24
N MET A 122 -0.07 -1.65 -4.83
CA MET A 122 0.20 -2.58 -5.93
C MET A 122 -0.10 -4.02 -5.51
N ASN A 123 -0.63 -4.80 -6.45
CA ASN A 123 -1.00 -6.19 -6.23
C ASN A 123 0.01 -7.16 -6.86
N PHE A 124 0.81 -7.83 -6.03
CA PHE A 124 1.73 -8.87 -6.47
C PHE A 124 1.06 -10.23 -6.64
N LEU A 125 -0.17 -10.42 -6.17
CA LEU A 125 -0.88 -11.71 -6.18
C LEU A 125 -1.97 -11.80 -7.26
N ASP A 126 -2.03 -10.81 -8.16
CA ASP A 126 -3.05 -10.79 -9.23
C ASP A 126 -2.92 -11.99 -10.18
N PHE A 127 -1.71 -12.52 -10.36
CA PHE A 127 -1.43 -13.69 -11.20
C PHE A 127 -2.10 -14.99 -10.71
N ILE A 128 -2.49 -15.06 -9.43
CA ILE A 128 -3.28 -16.15 -8.86
C ILE A 128 -4.74 -15.75 -8.58
N GLY A 129 -5.19 -14.59 -9.11
CA GLY A 129 -6.56 -14.09 -8.96
C GLY A 129 -6.88 -13.53 -7.58
N VAL A 130 -5.87 -13.19 -6.77
CA VAL A 130 -6.07 -12.60 -5.44
C VAL A 130 -5.96 -11.08 -5.56
N GLY A 131 -7.06 -10.36 -5.32
CA GLY A 131 -7.11 -8.89 -5.34
C GLY A 131 -6.44 -8.25 -4.12
N SER A 132 -5.98 -7.00 -4.27
CA SER A 132 -5.47 -6.19 -3.15
C SER A 132 -6.58 -5.41 -2.47
N PRO A 133 -6.74 -5.51 -1.13
CA PRO A 133 -7.74 -4.73 -0.41
C PRO A 133 -7.32 -3.27 -0.32
N SER A 134 -8.31 -2.37 -0.43
CA SER A 134 -8.10 -0.95 -0.11
C SER A 134 -7.83 -0.77 1.39
N ILE A 135 -7.01 0.22 1.70
CA ILE A 135 -6.71 0.65 3.07
C ILE A 135 -7.38 1.98 3.30
N THR A 136 -8.18 2.09 4.34
CA THR A 136 -8.80 3.36 4.73
C THR A 136 -8.34 3.78 6.13
N VAL A 137 -7.92 5.03 6.26
CA VAL A 137 -7.55 5.67 7.52
C VAL A 137 -8.35 6.95 7.68
N THR A 138 -9.10 7.04 8.77
CA THR A 138 -9.88 8.24 9.12
C THR A 138 -9.22 8.96 10.29
N ARG A 139 -9.18 10.29 10.21
CA ARG A 139 -8.70 11.15 11.28
C ARG A 139 -9.61 12.35 11.49
N GLU A 140 -9.92 12.61 12.75
CA GLU A 140 -10.67 13.78 13.19
C GLU A 140 -9.70 14.90 13.58
N ILE A 141 -10.03 16.12 13.15
CA ILE A 141 -9.23 17.34 13.32
C ILE A 141 -10.19 18.41 13.86
N TYR A 142 -9.92 18.92 15.06
CA TYR A 142 -10.74 19.94 15.70
C TYR A 142 -10.04 21.29 15.65
N VAL A 143 -10.53 22.23 14.86
CA VAL A 143 -9.90 23.57 14.74
C VAL A 143 -10.78 24.62 15.39
N ALA A 144 -10.20 25.73 15.85
CA ALA A 144 -10.98 26.85 16.37
C ALA A 144 -11.88 27.43 15.27
N SER A 145 -13.14 27.72 15.60
CA SER A 145 -14.11 28.28 14.65
C SER A 145 -13.80 29.74 14.29
#